data_AF-A0A382XRB6-F1
#
_entry.id   AF-A0A382XRB6-F1
#
_cell.length_a   1.000
_cell.length_b   1.000
_cell.length_c   1.000
_cell.angle_alpha   90.00
_cell.angle_beta   90.00
_cell.angle_gamma   90.00
#
_symmetry.space_group_name_H-M   'P 1'
#
loop_
_entity.id
_entity.type
_entity.pdbx_description
1 polymer ?
#
loop_
_entity_poly.entity_id
_entity_poly.type
_entity_poly.pdbx_seq_one_letter_code
_entity_poly.pdbx_strand_id
1 'polypeptide(L)' 'MMRVRDLEASFNFYCKTLGMKILRKTDYPDGRFTNAFIGYGLETESPCL' A
#
# COMPACT_ATOMS: atom_id res chain seq x y z
N MET A 1 -1.42 9.59 4.34
CA MET A 1 -2.33 8.88 3.41
C MET A 1 -2.20 9.54 2.04
N MET A 2 -1.67 8.82 1.04
CA MET A 2 -1.41 9.36 -0.30
C MET A 2 -2.44 8.81 -1.28
N ARG A 3 -3.11 9.67 -2.05
CA ARG A 3 -3.99 9.22 -3.14
C ARG A 3 -3.15 9.06 -4.40
N VAL A 4 -3.22 7.88 -4.99
CA VAL A 4 -2.54 7.54 -6.24
C VAL A 4 -3.58 7.28 -7.33
N ARG A 5 -3.28 7.71 -8.56
CA ARG A 5 -4.14 7.49 -9.72
C ARG A 5 -3.97 6.09 -10.29
N ASP A 6 -2.79 5.51 -10.12
CA ASP A 6 -2.45 4.18 -10.59
C ASP A 6 -1.84 3.35 -9.45
N LEU A 7 -2.58 2.32 -9.06
CA LEU A 7 -2.21 1.46 -7.93
C LEU A 7 -1.08 0.48 -8.31
N GLU A 8 -1.05 0.03 -9.57
CA GLU A 8 -0.05 -0.92 -10.06
C GLU A 8 1.33 -0.30 -10.20
N ALA A 9 1.42 0.90 -10.78
CA ALA A 9 2.66 1.67 -10.86
C ALA A 9 3.22 1.96 -9.46
N SER A 10 2.33 2.28 -8.51
CA SER A 10 2.69 2.47 -7.11
C SER A 10 3.24 1.18 -6.50
N PHE A 11 2.58 0.04 -6.73
CA PHE A 11 3.10 -1.25 -6.26
C PHE A 11 4.45 -1.58 -6.86
N ASN A 12 4.67 -1.34 -8.15
CA ASN A 12 5.96 -1.61 -8.79
C ASN A 12 7.06 -0.70 -8.23
N PHE A 13 6.75 0.56 -7.92
CA PHE A 13 7.71 1.46 -7.27
C PHE A 13 8.02 1.02 -5.84
N TYR A 14 7.01 0.89 -4.97
CA TYR A 14 7.22 0.58 -3.56
C TYR A 14 7.69 -0.85 -3.32
N CYS A 15 7.17 -1.84 -4.06
CA CYS A 15 7.52 -3.25 -3.88
C CYS A 15 8.81 -3.61 -4.62
N LYS A 16 8.99 -3.16 -5.86
CA LYS A 16 10.13 -3.56 -6.69
C LYS A 16 11.37 -2.68 -6.51
N THR A 17 11.19 -1.37 -6.30
CA THR A 17 12.31 -0.43 -6.15
C THR A 17 12.70 -0.26 -4.70
N LEU A 18 11.72 -0.06 -3.82
CA LEU A 18 11.97 0.11 -2.41
C LEU A 18 12.06 -1.23 -1.66
N GLY A 19 11.39 -2.30 -2.12
CA GLY A 19 11.39 -3.59 -1.42
C GLY A 19 10.33 -3.69 -0.31
N MET A 20 9.33 -2.81 -0.33
CA MET A 20 8.20 -2.84 0.60
C MET A 20 7.25 -4.01 0.28
N LYS A 21 6.58 -4.55 1.28
CA LYS A 21 5.53 -5.56 1.10
C LYS A 21 4.15 -4.95 1.28
N ILE A 22 3.20 -5.53 0.56
CA ILE A 22 1.77 -5.22 0.70
C ILE A 22 1.31 -5.86 2.00
N LEU A 23 0.89 -5.04 2.97
CA LEU A 23 0.40 -5.50 4.26
C LEU A 23 -1.11 -5.78 4.18
N ARG A 24 -1.86 -4.84 3.59
CA ARG A 24 -3.31 -4.94 3.50
C ARG A 24 -3.82 -4.21 2.28
N LYS A 25 -4.73 -4.85 1.54
CA LYS A 25 -5.43 -4.23 0.40
C LYS A 25 -6.93 -4.41 0.63
N THR A 26 -7.64 -3.29 0.75
CA THR A 26 -9.10 -3.29 0.86
C THR A 26 -9.68 -2.56 -0.34
N ASP A 27 -10.50 -3.26 -1.11
CA ASP A 27 -11.23 -2.67 -2.22
C ASP A 27 -12.61 -2.22 -1.74
N TYR A 28 -12.98 -0.96 -2.03
CA TYR A 28 -14.29 -0.41 -1.74
C TYR A 28 -15.01 -0.11 -3.07
N PRO A 29 -15.76 -1.08 -3.61
CA PRO A 29 -16.47 -0.92 -4.88
C PRO A 29 -17.54 0.16 -4.83
N ASP A 30 -18.16 0.37 -3.67
CA ASP A 30 -19.20 1.40 -3.44
C ASP A 30 -18.61 2.83 -3.49
N GLY A 31 -17.40 3.00 -2.94
CA GLY A 31 -16.68 4.28 -2.95
C GLY A 31 -15.79 4.51 -4.17
N ARG A 32 -15.64 3.51 -5.05
CA ARG A 32 -14.70 3.50 -6.19
C ARG A 32 -13.26 3.83 -5.81
N PHE A 33 -12.80 3.35 -4.65
CA PHE A 33 -11.40 3.50 -4.24
C PHE A 33 -10.86 2.20 -3.64
N THR A 34 -9.55 2.00 -3.82
CA THR A 34 -8.82 0.87 -3.24
C THR A 34 -7.80 1.43 -2.26
N ASN A 35 -7.90 1.03 -0.99
CA ASN A 35 -6.89 1.35 0.01
C ASN A 35 -5.84 0.24 0.05
N ALA A 36 -4.57 0.62 -0.12
CA ALA A 36 -3.44 -0.28 0.01
C ALA A 36 -2.49 0.23 1.10
N PHE A 37 -2.17 -0.64 2.04
CA PHE A 37 -1.15 -0.45 3.06
C PHE A 37 0.09 -1.21 2.63
N ILE A 38 1.22 -0.50 2.62
CA ILE A 38 2.54 -0.99 2.22
C ILE A 38 3.55 -0.60 3.29
N GLY A 39 4.50 -1.48 3.58
CA GLY A 39 5.53 -1.26 4.59
C GLY A 39 6.67 -2.27 4.50
N TYR A 40 7.75 -2.02 5.23
CA TYR A 40 8.95 -2.86 5.23
C TYR A 40 8.90 -4.01 6.24
N GLY A 41 8.10 -3.88 7.30
CA GLY A 41 7.95 -4.88 8.35
C GLY A 41 6.47 -5.20 8.61
N LEU A 42 6.22 -6.23 9.43
CA LEU A 42 4.88 -6.55 9.91
C LEU A 42 4.25 -5.32 10.57
N GLU A 43 2.95 -5.14 10.38
CA GLU A 43 2.14 -4.06 10.98
C GLU A 43 2.33 -3.98 12.52
N THR A 44 2.82 -5.07 13.14
CA THR A 44 3.12 -5.21 14.57
C THR A 44 4.52 -4.75 15.01
N GLU A 45 5.52 -4.70 14.12
CA GLU A 45 6.92 -4.40 14.46
C GLU A 45 7.35 -2.99 14.08
N SER A 46 6.59 -2.31 13.22
CA SER A 46 6.87 -0.93 12.83
C SER A 46 5.56 -0.14 12.76
N PRO A 47 4.95 0.19 13.91
CA PRO A 47 3.95 1.24 13.97
C PRO A 47 4.68 2.55 13.69
N CYS A 48 4.77 2.93 12.42
CA CYS A 48 5.36 4.21 12.08
C CYS A 48 4.43 5.31 12.62
N LEU A 49 4.97 6.07 13.58
CA LEU A 49 4.46 7.31 14.17
C LEU A 49 3.78 8.24 13.15
#